data_AF-A0A498I737-F1
#
_entry.id   AF-A0A498I737-F1
#
_cell.length_a   1.000
_cell.length_b   1.000
_cell.length_c   1.000
_cell.angle_alpha   90.00
_cell.angle_beta   90.00
_cell.angle_gamma   90.00
#
_symmetry.space_group_name_H-M   'P 1'
#
loop_
_entity.id
_entity.type
_entity.pdbx_description
1 polymer ?
#
loop_
_entity_poly.entity_id
_entity_poly.type
_entity_poly.pdbx_seq_one_letter_code
_entity_poly.pdbx_strand_id
1 'polypeptide(L)'
;MDFEKSESLRTLEQEHAHEVHCSRERSRAAWQIIEKYLMPFVKQEHYEIPSNCRLHPDNDLFRDQEEHKVQLDINEWQCGYCKNSFRAEMFLDQHFDNRHYNLLNISGSKCLADLCGALHCDAVLNTKSSKTKCNPAAVARNHHLCEGLANSCFPINQSPSARRLNEAFKCILHGYLHTDFDASPYFLSDSLFAPK
;
A
#
# COMPACT_ATOMS: atom_id res chain seq x y z
N MET A 1 -58.67 13.22 -2.52
CA MET A 1 -57.49 13.53 -1.71
C MET A 1 -57.53 12.64 -0.50
N ASP A 2 -56.68 11.67 -0.24
CA ASP A 2 -55.63 10.93 -0.96
C ASP A 2 -55.31 9.82 0.04
N PHE A 3 -55.41 8.52 -0.26
CA PHE A 3 -54.78 7.49 0.58
C PHE A 3 -54.69 6.13 -0.13
N GLU A 4 -54.04 6.07 -1.29
CA GLU A 4 -53.48 4.83 -1.83
C GLU A 4 -52.16 5.13 -2.53
N LYS A 5 -51.06 5.11 -1.77
CA LYS A 5 -49.70 4.98 -2.31
C LYS A 5 -48.74 4.48 -1.22
N SER A 6 -48.92 3.24 -0.76
CA SER A 6 -48.04 2.65 0.26
C SER A 6 -47.37 1.34 -0.16
N GLU A 7 -47.36 0.99 -1.45
CA GLU A 7 -46.88 -0.35 -1.86
C GLU A 7 -45.78 -0.36 -2.94
N SER A 8 -45.23 0.79 -3.35
CA SER A 8 -44.21 0.83 -4.41
C SER A 8 -42.86 1.46 -4.01
N LEU A 9 -42.57 1.64 -2.71
CA LEU A 9 -41.33 2.29 -2.24
C LEU A 9 -40.38 1.37 -1.46
N ARG A 10 -40.67 0.07 -1.37
CA ARG A 10 -39.83 -0.90 -0.63
C ARG A 10 -39.01 -1.85 -1.51
N THR A 11 -38.51 -1.36 -2.64
CA THR A 11 -37.66 -2.19 -3.52
C THR A 11 -36.48 -1.44 -4.14
N LEU A 12 -35.95 -0.41 -3.46
CA LEU A 12 -34.76 0.32 -3.91
C LEU A 12 -33.76 0.63 -2.78
N GLU A 13 -33.71 -0.19 -1.73
CA GLU A 13 -32.64 -0.06 -0.72
C GLU A 13 -32.09 -1.46 -0.39
N GLN A 14 -30.77 -1.58 -0.55
CA GLN A 14 -29.89 -2.74 -0.26
C GLN A 14 -29.57 -3.73 -1.38
N GLU A 15 -29.02 -3.20 -2.47
CA GLU A 15 -27.73 -3.69 -2.97
C GLU A 15 -26.67 -2.60 -2.71
N HIS A 16 -26.33 -2.36 -1.44
CA HIS A 16 -25.04 -1.73 -1.13
C HIS A 16 -23.99 -2.80 -1.38
N ALA A 17 -23.61 -2.96 -2.65
CA ALA A 17 -22.36 -3.60 -3.01
C ALA A 17 -21.29 -2.94 -2.13
N HIS A 18 -20.59 -3.75 -1.34
CA HIS A 18 -19.49 -3.27 -0.51
C HIS A 18 -18.53 -2.51 -1.44
N GLU A 19 -18.50 -1.19 -1.39
CA GLU A 19 -17.64 -0.43 -2.28
C GLU A 19 -16.27 -0.33 -1.60
N VAL A 20 -15.25 -0.95 -2.20
CA VAL A 20 -13.88 -0.81 -1.71
C VAL A 20 -13.36 0.55 -2.14
N HIS A 21 -13.31 1.49 -1.19
CA HIS A 21 -12.69 2.81 -1.40
C HIS A 21 -11.15 2.73 -1.28
N CYS A 22 -10.53 1.84 -2.06
CA CYS A 22 -9.07 1.70 -2.11
C CYS A 22 -8.58 1.68 -3.56
N SER A 23 -7.68 2.61 -3.91
CA SER A 23 -7.07 2.63 -5.24
C SER A 23 -6.03 1.53 -5.37
N ARG A 24 -6.30 0.52 -6.21
CA ARG A 24 -5.40 -0.61 -6.46
C ARG A 24 -4.03 -0.17 -6.96
N GLU A 25 -3.98 0.68 -7.98
CA GLU A 25 -2.73 1.19 -8.56
C GLU A 25 -1.85 1.90 -7.51
N ARG A 26 -2.47 2.74 -6.66
CA ARG A 26 -1.75 3.43 -5.58
C ARG A 26 -1.32 2.45 -4.48
N SER A 27 -2.14 1.45 -4.16
CA SER A 27 -1.78 0.38 -3.21
C SER A 27 -0.57 -0.43 -3.71
N ARG A 28 -0.55 -0.78 -5.00
CA ARG A 28 0.58 -1.45 -5.67
C ARG A 28 1.85 -0.60 -5.58
N ALA A 29 1.76 0.69 -5.89
CA ALA A 29 2.90 1.61 -5.78
C ALA A 29 3.43 1.70 -4.35
N ALA A 30 2.54 1.81 -3.36
CA ALA A 30 2.91 1.80 -1.95
C ALA A 30 3.67 0.52 -1.58
N TRP A 31 3.16 -0.64 -1.99
CA TRP A 31 3.83 -1.91 -1.75
C TRP A 31 5.21 -1.97 -2.42
N GLN A 32 5.34 -1.57 -3.69
CA GLN A 32 6.62 -1.56 -4.39
C GLN A 32 7.68 -0.70 -3.69
N ILE A 33 7.29 0.44 -3.12
CA ILE A 33 8.18 1.30 -2.33
C ILE A 33 8.59 0.58 -1.04
N ILE A 34 7.64 -0.01 -0.30
CA ILE A 34 7.90 -0.78 0.92
C ILE A 34 8.83 -1.96 0.62
N GLU A 35 8.57 -2.71 -0.43
CA GLU A 35 9.38 -3.87 -0.85
C GLU A 35 10.79 -3.47 -1.24
N LYS A 36 10.95 -2.35 -1.95
CA LYS A 36 12.26 -1.88 -2.40
C LYS A 36 13.10 -1.30 -1.27
N TYR A 37 12.48 -0.55 -0.35
CA TYR A 37 13.22 0.27 0.62
C TYR A 37 13.13 -0.17 2.08
N LEU A 38 12.12 -0.95 2.47
CA LEU A 38 11.95 -1.42 3.85
C LEU A 38 12.24 -2.92 4.00
N MET A 39 11.68 -3.75 3.12
CA MET A 39 11.79 -5.21 3.24
C MET A 39 13.22 -5.76 3.23
N PRO A 40 14.22 -5.19 2.52
CA PRO A 40 15.60 -5.66 2.62
C PRO A 40 16.14 -5.59 4.05
N PHE A 41 15.84 -4.51 4.77
CA PHE A 41 16.27 -4.32 6.16
C PHE A 41 15.52 -5.26 7.11
N VAL A 42 14.21 -5.45 6.91
CA VAL A 42 13.42 -6.41 7.71
C VAL A 42 14.00 -7.81 7.59
N LYS A 43 14.36 -8.23 6.36
CA LYS A 43 14.99 -9.53 6.08
C LYS A 43 16.39 -9.64 6.68
N GLN A 44 17.22 -8.60 6.53
CA GLN A 44 18.57 -8.55 7.10
C GLN A 44 18.57 -8.65 8.63
N GLU A 45 17.59 -8.03 9.27
CA GLU A 45 17.40 -8.04 10.72
C GLU A 45 16.68 -9.31 11.23
N HIS A 46 16.28 -10.22 10.33
CA HIS A 46 15.44 -11.38 10.64
C HIS A 46 14.22 -11.00 11.49
N TYR A 47 13.63 -9.85 11.21
CA TYR A 47 12.53 -9.32 12.01
C TYR A 47 11.19 -9.81 11.48
N GLU A 48 10.36 -10.34 12.38
CA GLU A 48 8.98 -10.69 12.09
C GLU A 48 8.07 -9.48 12.33
N ILE A 49 7.47 -8.99 11.25
CA ILE A 49 6.50 -7.89 11.34
C ILE A 49 5.30 -8.37 12.17
N PRO A 50 4.83 -7.61 13.17
CA PRO A 50 3.66 -7.99 13.94
C PRO A 50 2.40 -8.16 13.08
N SER A 51 1.57 -9.15 13.35
CA SER A 51 0.34 -9.41 12.57
C SER A 51 -0.69 -8.28 12.65
N ASN A 52 -0.60 -7.40 13.65
CA ASN A 52 -1.43 -6.19 13.76
C ASN A 52 -0.85 -4.97 13.03
N CYS A 53 0.37 -5.05 12.49
CA CYS A 53 0.99 -3.97 11.73
C CYS A 53 0.34 -3.82 10.35
N ARG A 54 0.05 -2.58 9.95
CA ARG A 54 -0.52 -2.29 8.61
C ARG A 54 0.40 -2.71 7.46
N LEU A 55 1.70 -2.76 7.67
CA LEU A 55 2.70 -3.19 6.66
C LEU A 55 2.88 -4.72 6.60
N HIS A 56 2.17 -5.48 7.44
CA HIS A 56 2.20 -6.93 7.36
C HIS A 56 1.63 -7.40 5.99
N PRO A 57 2.29 -8.31 5.26
CA PRO A 57 1.83 -8.78 3.96
C PRO A 57 0.37 -9.25 3.97
N ASP A 58 -0.02 -10.05 4.97
CA ASP A 58 -1.39 -10.57 5.12
C ASP A 58 -2.45 -9.48 5.35
N ASN A 59 -2.02 -8.28 5.74
CA ASN A 59 -2.92 -7.15 5.96
C ASN A 59 -3.07 -6.29 4.71
N ASP A 60 -2.37 -6.52 3.61
CA ASP A 60 -2.57 -5.77 2.37
C ASP A 60 -3.83 -6.28 1.63
N LEU A 61 -4.78 -5.39 1.41
CA LEU A 61 -6.08 -5.70 0.81
C LEU A 61 -5.97 -6.37 -0.55
N PHE A 62 -5.02 -5.94 -1.39
CA PHE A 62 -4.89 -6.46 -2.75
C PHE A 62 -3.78 -7.51 -2.88
N ARG A 63 -3.11 -7.88 -1.78
CA ARG A 63 -1.89 -8.70 -1.80
C ARG A 63 -2.05 -9.97 -2.63
N ASP A 64 -3.03 -10.77 -2.25
CA ASP A 64 -3.32 -12.05 -2.88
C ASP A 64 -3.57 -11.88 -4.39
N GLN A 65 -4.39 -10.90 -4.78
CA GLN A 65 -4.70 -10.67 -6.19
C GLN A 65 -3.48 -10.19 -7.00
N GLU A 66 -2.63 -9.35 -6.42
CA GLU A 66 -1.38 -8.92 -7.07
C GLU A 66 -0.40 -10.08 -7.25
N GLU A 67 -0.30 -10.99 -6.28
CA GLU A 67 0.50 -12.23 -6.38
C GLU A 67 -0.05 -13.23 -7.42
N HIS A 68 -1.35 -13.14 -7.72
CA HIS A 68 -2.02 -13.93 -8.76
C HIS A 68 -2.01 -13.26 -10.14
N LYS A 69 -1.16 -12.27 -10.38
CA LYS A 69 -0.89 -11.78 -11.72
C LYS A 69 0.28 -12.53 -12.34
N VAL A 70 0.07 -13.05 -13.54
CA VAL A 70 1.12 -13.71 -14.30
C VAL A 70 1.36 -12.92 -15.58
N GLN A 71 2.53 -12.29 -15.70
CA GLN A 71 2.95 -11.68 -16.96
C GLN A 71 3.66 -12.75 -17.82
N LEU A 72 3.01 -13.19 -18.89
CA LEU A 72 3.57 -14.19 -19.82
C LEU A 72 4.45 -13.53 -20.89
N ASP A 73 4.06 -12.33 -21.34
CA ASP A 73 4.81 -11.51 -22.30
C ASP A 73 4.54 -10.01 -22.01
N ILE A 74 5.24 -9.11 -22.71
CA ILE A 74 5.07 -7.64 -22.62
C ILE A 74 3.59 -7.25 -22.77
N ASN A 75 2.88 -7.92 -23.68
CA ASN A 75 1.47 -7.65 -23.98
C ASN A 75 0.53 -8.78 -23.55
N GLU A 76 0.97 -9.71 -22.71
CA GLU A 76 0.13 -10.82 -22.27
C GLU A 76 0.18 -10.98 -20.74
N TRP A 77 -0.95 -10.69 -20.12
CA TRP A 77 -1.21 -10.82 -18.70
C TRP A 77 -2.26 -11.89 -18.46
N GLN A 78 -2.05 -12.77 -17.49
CA GLN A 78 -2.96 -13.85 -17.19
C GLN A 78 -3.42 -13.80 -15.72
N CYS A 79 -4.71 -14.05 -15.52
CA CYS A 79 -5.29 -14.23 -14.20
C CYS A 79 -4.85 -15.57 -13.59
N GLY A 80 -4.20 -15.52 -12.44
CA GLY A 80 -3.71 -16.69 -11.70
C GLY A 80 -4.83 -17.63 -11.25
N TYR A 81 -6.03 -17.10 -10.94
CA TYR A 81 -7.18 -17.88 -10.45
C TYR A 81 -7.90 -18.66 -11.56
N CYS A 82 -8.22 -18.00 -12.68
CA CYS A 82 -9.09 -18.56 -13.72
C CYS A 82 -8.41 -18.73 -15.09
N LYS A 83 -7.14 -18.36 -15.21
CA LYS A 83 -6.29 -18.52 -16.41
C LYS A 83 -6.74 -17.73 -17.66
N ASN A 84 -7.65 -16.76 -17.51
CA ASN A 84 -7.97 -15.83 -18.60
C ASN A 84 -6.78 -14.91 -18.90
N SER A 85 -6.45 -14.74 -20.18
CA SER A 85 -5.41 -13.83 -20.67
C SER A 85 -5.99 -12.46 -21.09
N PHE A 86 -5.18 -11.43 -20.97
CA PHE A 86 -5.49 -10.03 -21.19
C PHE A 86 -4.31 -9.32 -21.86
N ARG A 87 -4.61 -8.35 -22.72
CA ARG A 87 -3.58 -7.62 -23.49
C ARG A 87 -2.75 -6.61 -22.67
N ALA A 88 -3.19 -6.28 -21.46
CA ALA A 88 -2.54 -5.30 -20.59
C ALA A 88 -2.99 -5.49 -19.13
N GLU A 89 -2.14 -5.09 -18.19
CA GLU A 89 -2.38 -5.22 -16.74
C GLU A 89 -3.70 -4.56 -16.31
N MET A 90 -4.03 -3.38 -16.85
CA MET A 90 -5.28 -2.67 -16.51
C MET A 90 -6.56 -3.49 -16.79
N PHE A 91 -6.54 -4.36 -17.81
CA PHE A 91 -7.70 -5.21 -18.11
C PHE A 91 -7.78 -6.40 -17.15
N LEU A 92 -6.63 -6.87 -16.65
CA LEU A 92 -6.57 -7.88 -15.60
C LEU A 92 -7.01 -7.31 -14.25
N ASP A 93 -6.61 -6.08 -13.92
CA ASP A 93 -7.07 -5.36 -12.74
C ASP A 93 -8.60 -5.22 -12.74
N GLN A 94 -9.16 -4.72 -13.85
CA GLN A 94 -10.60 -4.61 -14.02
C GLN A 94 -11.31 -5.97 -13.93
N HIS A 95 -10.67 -7.05 -14.40
CA HIS A 95 -11.17 -8.41 -14.26
C HIS A 95 -11.22 -8.84 -12.79
N PHE A 96 -10.20 -8.54 -11.98
CA PHE A 96 -10.23 -8.83 -10.55
C PHE A 96 -11.38 -8.11 -9.85
N ASP A 97 -11.58 -6.84 -10.16
CA ASP A 97 -12.66 -6.04 -9.56
C ASP A 97 -14.06 -6.57 -9.93
N ASN A 98 -14.20 -7.15 -11.12
CA ASN A 98 -15.50 -7.66 -11.60
C ASN A 98 -15.78 -9.13 -11.25
N ARG A 99 -14.74 -9.97 -11.16
CA ARG A 99 -14.88 -11.44 -11.10
C ARG A 99 -14.29 -12.09 -9.86
N HIS A 100 -13.38 -11.40 -9.17
CA HIS A 100 -12.66 -11.92 -8.01
C HIS A 100 -12.74 -10.99 -6.79
N TYR A 101 -13.66 -10.02 -6.83
CA TYR A 101 -13.93 -9.11 -5.72
C TYR A 101 -14.20 -9.85 -4.40
N ASN A 102 -14.93 -10.96 -4.47
CA ASN A 102 -15.30 -11.79 -3.32
C ASN A 102 -14.11 -12.48 -2.62
N LEU A 103 -12.91 -12.46 -3.23
CA LEU A 103 -11.70 -12.99 -2.62
C LEU A 103 -10.99 -11.96 -1.72
N LEU A 104 -11.44 -10.70 -1.71
CA LEU A 104 -10.87 -9.65 -0.86
C LEU A 104 -11.30 -9.82 0.60
N ASN A 105 -10.33 -9.78 1.53
CA ASN A 105 -10.61 -9.72 2.97
C ASN A 105 -10.82 -8.27 3.44
N ILE A 106 -11.97 -7.68 3.09
CA ILE A 106 -12.28 -6.27 3.38
C ILE A 106 -12.30 -5.97 4.88
N SER A 107 -12.66 -6.94 5.72
CA SER A 107 -12.79 -6.75 7.17
C SER A 107 -11.44 -6.78 7.91
N GLY A 108 -10.52 -7.64 7.47
CA GLY A 108 -9.21 -7.81 8.12
C GLY A 108 -8.11 -6.94 7.51
N SER A 109 -8.15 -6.74 6.20
CA SER A 109 -7.08 -6.07 5.47
C SER A 109 -7.17 -4.55 5.53
N LYS A 110 -6.09 -3.89 5.10
CA LYS A 110 -5.85 -2.46 5.10
C LYS A 110 -5.51 -2.01 3.69
N CYS A 111 -6.04 -0.85 3.32
CA CYS A 111 -5.66 -0.19 2.08
C CYS A 111 -4.26 0.42 2.22
N LEU A 112 -3.28 -0.03 1.43
CA LEU A 112 -1.95 0.59 1.43
C LEU A 112 -1.91 1.92 0.69
N ALA A 113 -2.89 2.21 -0.17
CA ALA A 113 -3.00 3.52 -0.82
C ALA A 113 -3.15 4.67 0.18
N ASP A 114 -3.64 4.40 1.40
CA ASP A 114 -3.68 5.36 2.50
C ASP A 114 -2.29 5.87 2.90
N LEU A 115 -1.24 5.11 2.59
CA LEU A 115 0.15 5.46 2.87
C LEU A 115 0.78 6.34 1.79
N CYS A 116 0.11 6.52 0.65
CA CYS A 116 0.69 7.21 -0.49
C CYS A 116 0.99 8.69 -0.27
N GLY A 117 0.33 9.34 0.68
CA GLY A 117 0.71 10.68 1.11
C GLY A 117 2.13 10.72 1.67
N ALA A 118 2.47 9.74 2.50
CA ALA A 118 3.77 9.60 3.16
C ALA A 118 4.84 8.97 2.25
N LEU A 119 4.45 7.98 1.44
CA LEU A 119 5.36 7.27 0.54
C LEU A 119 5.56 7.97 -0.80
N HIS A 120 4.82 9.05 -1.07
CA HIS A 120 4.86 9.76 -2.35
C HIS A 120 4.61 8.85 -3.57
N CYS A 121 3.64 7.92 -3.48
CA CYS A 121 3.32 6.99 -4.59
C CYS A 121 3.13 7.71 -5.92
N ASP A 122 2.51 8.90 -5.91
CA ASP A 122 2.20 9.66 -7.12
C ASP A 122 3.47 10.13 -7.85
N ALA A 123 4.60 10.29 -7.15
CA ALA A 123 5.89 10.58 -7.76
C ALA A 123 6.52 9.36 -8.47
N VAL A 124 6.19 8.16 -7.98
CA VAL A 124 6.61 6.88 -8.61
C VAL A 124 5.72 6.55 -9.81
N LEU A 125 4.41 6.80 -9.68
CA LEU A 125 3.42 6.54 -10.73
C LEU A 125 3.47 7.56 -11.87
N ASN A 126 3.63 8.85 -11.55
CA ASN A 126 3.66 9.92 -12.56
C ASN A 126 5.09 10.42 -12.78
N THR A 127 5.65 10.13 -13.96
CA THR A 127 6.92 10.72 -14.43
C THR A 127 6.84 12.24 -14.69
N LYS A 128 5.66 12.85 -14.56
CA LYS A 128 5.39 14.28 -14.73
C LYS A 128 4.79 14.87 -13.45
N SER A 129 5.57 14.97 -12.39
CA SER A 129 5.12 15.69 -11.20
C SER A 129 4.98 17.19 -11.54
N SER A 130 3.75 17.70 -11.53
CA SER A 130 3.57 19.16 -11.50
C SER A 130 4.02 19.62 -10.11
N LYS A 131 5.06 20.46 -10.06
CA LYS A 131 5.59 21.02 -8.81
C LYS A 131 4.47 21.78 -8.11
N THR A 132 3.83 21.13 -7.16
CA THR A 132 2.78 21.72 -6.33
C THR A 132 3.44 22.39 -5.13
N LYS A 133 2.87 23.50 -4.65
CA LYS A 133 3.37 24.18 -3.45
C LYS A 133 3.33 23.23 -2.25
N CYS A 134 4.41 23.23 -1.45
CA CYS A 134 4.46 22.46 -0.21
C CYS A 134 3.30 22.87 0.71
N ASN A 135 2.57 21.88 1.22
CA ASN A 135 1.50 22.07 2.20
C ASN A 135 1.98 21.61 3.58
N PRO A 136 2.28 22.53 4.51
CA PRO A 136 2.80 22.17 5.84
C PRO A 136 1.88 21.25 6.63
N ALA A 137 0.55 21.40 6.48
CA ALA A 137 -0.41 20.54 7.17
C ALA A 137 -0.39 19.11 6.62
N ALA A 138 -0.18 18.93 5.31
CA ALA A 138 -0.03 17.61 4.73
C ALA A 138 1.27 16.93 5.18
N VAL A 139 2.37 17.68 5.22
CA VAL A 139 3.66 17.20 5.74
C VAL A 139 3.53 16.74 7.20
N ALA A 140 2.92 17.55 8.06
CA ALA A 140 2.72 17.19 9.47
C ALA A 140 1.85 15.92 9.63
N ARG A 141 0.74 15.81 8.87
CA ARG A 141 -0.10 14.60 8.90
C ARG A 141 0.66 13.35 8.44
N ASN A 142 1.40 13.46 7.35
CA ASN A 142 2.19 12.35 6.83
C ASN A 142 3.28 11.94 7.83
N HIS A 143 3.97 12.91 8.44
CA HIS A 143 4.95 12.66 9.49
C HIS A 143 4.36 11.85 10.66
N HIS A 144 3.20 12.26 11.18
CA HIS A 144 2.54 11.51 12.27
C HIS A 144 2.09 10.11 11.83
N LEU A 145 1.62 9.94 10.59
CA LEU A 145 1.30 8.63 10.03
C LEU A 145 2.54 7.72 10.02
N CYS A 146 3.68 8.25 9.57
CA CYS A 146 4.97 7.55 9.56
C CYS A 146 5.41 7.13 10.97
N GLU A 147 5.34 8.04 11.94
CA GLU A 147 5.68 7.75 13.33
C GLU A 147 4.77 6.68 13.93
N GLY A 148 3.46 6.78 13.71
CA GLY A 148 2.49 5.80 14.18
C GLY A 148 2.74 4.40 13.59
N LEU A 149 3.06 4.33 12.30
CA LEU A 149 3.47 3.08 11.65
C LEU A 149 4.77 2.54 12.22
N ALA A 150 5.80 3.38 12.38
CA ALA A 150 7.08 2.97 12.95
C ALA A 150 6.88 2.32 14.32
N ASN A 151 6.09 2.97 15.18
CA ASN A 151 5.88 2.53 16.55
C ASN A 151 4.99 1.28 16.67
N SER A 152 4.04 1.09 15.75
CA SER A 152 3.17 -0.09 15.75
C SER A 152 3.82 -1.30 15.07
N CYS A 153 4.57 -1.07 14.00
CA CYS A 153 5.23 -2.12 13.22
C CYS A 153 6.61 -2.50 13.75
N PHE A 154 7.30 -1.57 14.40
CA PHE A 154 8.64 -1.75 14.95
C PHE A 154 8.73 -1.16 16.38
N PRO A 155 8.12 -1.78 17.39
CA PRO A 155 8.13 -1.25 18.75
C PRO A 155 9.55 -1.24 19.34
N ILE A 156 10.05 -0.07 19.70
CA ILE A 156 11.44 0.15 20.17
C ILE A 156 11.82 -0.74 21.37
N ASN A 157 10.83 -1.10 22.18
CA ASN A 157 11.02 -1.84 23.43
C ASN A 157 11.03 -3.36 23.22
N GLN A 158 10.67 -3.84 22.02
CA GLN A 158 10.51 -5.26 21.73
C GLN A 158 11.84 -5.96 21.48
N SER A 159 12.74 -5.34 20.70
CA SER A 159 14.06 -5.89 20.41
C SER A 159 15.03 -4.82 19.86
N PRO A 160 16.35 -5.08 19.88
CA PRO A 160 17.33 -4.20 19.23
C PRO A 160 17.08 -4.03 17.73
N SER A 161 16.63 -5.08 17.05
CA SER A 161 16.25 -5.06 15.63
C SER A 161 15.03 -4.20 15.38
N ALA A 162 13.99 -4.31 16.22
CA ALA A 162 12.81 -3.44 16.15
C ALA A 162 13.19 -1.97 16.33
N ARG A 163 14.10 -1.66 17.26
CA ARG A 163 14.62 -0.29 17.42
C ARG A 163 15.35 0.19 16.17
N ARG A 164 16.26 -0.61 15.58
CA ARG A 164 16.98 -0.23 14.35
C ARG A 164 16.03 -0.01 13.18
N LEU A 165 15.03 -0.87 13.01
CA LEU A 165 14.02 -0.75 11.97
C LEU A 165 13.09 0.46 12.17
N ASN A 166 12.75 0.78 13.42
CA ASN A 166 11.96 1.96 13.75
C ASN A 166 12.69 3.25 13.32
N GLU A 167 13.97 3.37 13.68
CA GLU A 167 14.81 4.51 13.28
C GLU A 167 15.02 4.53 11.76
N ALA A 168 15.31 3.39 11.13
CA ALA A 168 15.45 3.29 9.68
C ALA A 168 14.18 3.72 8.94
N PHE A 169 13.02 3.24 9.37
CA PHE A 169 11.73 3.57 8.76
C PHE A 169 11.42 5.08 8.88
N LYS A 170 11.69 5.68 10.04
CA LYS A 170 11.58 7.14 10.23
C LYS A 170 12.57 7.91 9.34
N CYS A 171 13.81 7.45 9.22
CA CYS A 171 14.83 8.05 8.36
C CYS A 171 14.48 7.99 6.87
N ILE A 172 13.95 6.85 6.40
CA ILE A 172 13.42 6.70 5.03
C ILE A 172 12.39 7.81 4.79
N LEU A 173 11.41 7.96 5.67
CA LEU A 173 10.31 8.89 5.46
C LEU A 173 10.74 10.37 5.55
N HIS A 174 11.82 10.67 6.28
CA HIS A 174 12.42 12.00 6.32
C HIS A 174 13.33 12.29 5.12
N GLY A 175 14.07 11.29 4.61
CA GLY A 175 14.98 11.41 3.47
C GLY A 175 14.28 11.51 2.12
N TYR A 176 13.15 10.82 1.93
CA TYR A 176 12.31 10.93 0.73
C TYR A 176 11.70 12.32 0.54
N LEU A 177 11.61 13.12 1.60
CA LEU A 177 11.17 14.51 1.52
C LEU A 177 12.27 15.47 1.02
N HIS A 178 13.53 15.04 0.95
CA HIS A 178 14.68 15.94 0.71
C HIS A 178 15.69 15.51 -0.37
N THR A 179 15.71 14.26 -0.85
CA THR A 179 16.72 13.82 -1.81
C THR A 179 16.13 13.17 -3.06
N ASP A 180 16.78 13.43 -4.19
CA ASP A 180 16.56 12.74 -5.46
C ASP A 180 16.51 11.21 -5.26
N PHE A 181 15.57 10.59 -5.98
CA PHE A 181 15.08 9.21 -5.85
C PHE A 181 16.16 8.10 -5.88
N ASP A 182 17.40 8.45 -6.25
CA ASP A 182 18.50 7.52 -6.52
C ASP A 182 19.57 7.40 -5.40
N ALA A 183 19.59 8.30 -4.40
CA ALA A 183 20.67 8.33 -3.40
C ALA A 183 20.36 7.57 -2.08
N SER A 184 19.08 7.21 -1.84
CA SER A 184 18.60 6.72 -0.55
C SER A 184 19.14 5.34 -0.09
N PRO A 185 19.34 4.33 -0.96
CA PRO A 185 19.81 3.01 -0.53
C PRO A 185 21.22 3.02 0.09
N TYR A 186 22.12 3.83 -0.47
CA TYR A 186 23.52 3.91 -0.03
C TYR A 186 23.67 4.66 1.30
N PHE A 187 22.83 5.67 1.54
CA PHE A 187 22.91 6.48 2.76
C PHE A 187 22.48 5.70 4.02
N LEU A 188 21.51 4.79 3.87
CA LEU A 188 20.97 3.98 4.97
C LEU A 188 21.85 2.78 5.29
N SER A 189 22.50 2.16 4.30
CA SER A 189 23.45 1.06 4.54
C SER A 189 24.68 1.54 5.33
N ASP A 190 25.22 2.70 4.98
CA ASP A 190 26.47 3.20 5.56
C ASP A 190 26.29 3.81 6.96
N SER A 191 25.11 4.39 7.24
CA SER A 191 24.88 5.15 8.48
C SER A 191 24.24 4.32 9.62
N LEU A 192 23.45 3.28 9.31
CA LEU A 192 22.67 2.55 10.31
C LEU A 192 23.17 1.14 10.61
N PHE A 193 23.94 0.53 9.70
CA PHE A 193 24.37 -0.87 9.80
C PHE A 193 25.89 -1.07 9.80
N ALA A 194 26.67 0.01 9.86
CA ALA A 194 28.10 -0.11 10.16
C ALA A 194 28.29 -0.75 11.55
N PRO A 195 29.10 -1.82 11.68
CA PRO A 195 29.44 -2.35 12.99
C PRO A 195 30.22 -1.28 13.75
N LYS A 196 29.75 -0.94 14.97
CA LYS A 196 30.57 -0.24 15.96
C LYS A 196 31.55 -1.21 16.61
#